data_AF-A0A9W7NGU3-F1
#
_entry.id   AF-A0A9W7NGU3-F1
#
_cell.length_a   1.000
_cell.length_b   1.000
_cell.length_c   1.000
_cell.angle_alpha   90.00
_cell.angle_beta   90.00
_cell.angle_gamma   90.00
#
_symmetry.space_group_name_H-M   'P 1'
#
loop_
_entity.id
_entity.type
_entity.pdbx_description
1 polymer ?
#
loop_
_entity_poly.entity_id
_entity_poly.type
_entity_poly.pdbx_seq_one_letter_code
_entity_poly.pdbx_strand_id
1 'polypeptide(L)'
;MTTSSTITGGISNNVSTASTLAGAVLKNTSLVATTKDTKALLIADDVLPPTKTLSLVGDSNTALVLNTNTAATLLGGTGSNNVLVANDAAGTVLQAGTGTGQTLIGGAGGQLLGTSTVAGGSATILGGTGSDTVVAAAGNNVLTAGAGDNQIHAIGGNNQIFAAGNDTVFAAGGNATIGAGTGNAQLLVTGGNNLIAGGQGNTTIASAAGNNTIFGGSGNTTIAGGAGNDLLIGSTAKSGKAVIGGFAGNDTIIGGVGNDTLFGGNGNDIFVFSTVFGGGKHVIGDFKAGTDLIAVQGYGLTAAQVASKVTVTGGNSVLSLSDGTQITVAGVTNLTASNFAV
;
A
#
# COMPACT_ATOMS: atom_id res chain seq x y z
N MET A 1 13.57 2.13 44.79
CA MET A 1 13.91 0.78 45.28
C MET A 1 13.90 -0.14 44.07
N THR A 2 15.07 -0.63 43.67
CA THR A 2 15.25 -1.60 42.59
C THR A 2 15.02 -3.00 43.15
N THR A 3 13.79 -3.48 43.11
CA THR A 3 13.51 -4.90 43.37
C THR A 3 13.82 -5.69 42.10
N SER A 4 15.08 -6.12 41.93
CA SER A 4 15.41 -7.18 40.98
C SER A 4 14.67 -8.43 41.42
N SER A 5 13.57 -8.72 40.73
CA SER A 5 12.73 -9.88 41.02
C SER A 5 13.23 -11.02 40.16
N THR A 6 13.98 -11.95 40.75
CA THR A 6 14.35 -13.19 40.07
C THR A 6 13.10 -14.06 39.97
N ILE A 7 12.41 -14.02 38.84
CA ILE A 7 11.24 -14.87 38.61
C ILE A 7 11.74 -16.30 38.35
N THR A 8 11.61 -17.17 39.36
CA THR A 8 12.02 -18.58 39.29
C THR A 8 10.80 -19.48 39.49
N GLY A 9 10.50 -20.31 38.47
CA GLY A 9 9.54 -21.42 38.54
C GLY A 9 8.16 -21.15 37.94
N GLY A 10 7.68 -22.05 37.05
CA GLY A 10 6.31 -22.09 36.53
C GLY A 10 6.12 -21.62 35.07
N ILE A 11 5.39 -22.40 34.26
CA ILE A 11 5.12 -22.15 32.81
C ILE A 11 4.41 -20.79 32.56
N SER A 12 3.86 -20.18 33.62
CA SER A 12 3.17 -18.89 33.60
C SER A 12 3.52 -18.12 34.89
N ASN A 13 4.10 -16.93 34.77
CA ASN A 13 4.38 -16.04 35.90
C ASN A 13 3.49 -14.82 35.83
N ASN A 14 2.58 -14.68 36.80
CA ASN A 14 1.55 -13.67 36.75
C ASN A 14 2.03 -12.37 37.42
N VAL A 15 1.99 -11.26 36.68
CA VAL A 15 2.46 -9.96 37.16
C VAL A 15 1.28 -8.99 37.21
N SER A 16 0.85 -8.63 38.43
CA SER A 16 -0.46 -8.00 38.67
C SER A 16 -0.46 -6.46 38.72
N THR A 17 0.68 -5.79 38.60
CA THR A 17 0.80 -4.32 38.62
C THR A 17 1.86 -3.82 37.63
N ALA A 18 1.81 -2.53 37.25
CA ALA A 18 2.84 -1.88 36.42
C ALA A 18 4.22 -2.16 37.03
N SER A 19 5.05 -2.91 36.31
CA SER A 19 6.32 -3.41 36.82
C SER A 19 7.35 -3.38 35.72
N THR A 20 8.50 -2.79 36.04
CA THR A 20 9.71 -2.94 35.24
C THR A 20 10.34 -4.27 35.65
N LEU A 21 10.44 -5.23 34.72
CA LEU A 21 11.21 -6.47 34.93
C LEU A 21 12.71 -6.23 34.71
N ALA A 22 13.20 -5.01 34.95
CA ALA A 22 14.58 -4.62 34.72
C ALA A 22 15.53 -5.47 35.57
N GLY A 23 16.41 -6.23 34.91
CA GLY A 23 17.36 -7.13 35.56
C GLY A 23 16.77 -8.45 36.10
N ALA A 24 15.59 -8.87 35.62
CA ALA A 24 15.03 -10.19 35.90
C ALA A 24 15.47 -11.22 34.85
N VAL A 25 16.18 -12.28 35.27
CA VAL A 25 16.55 -13.40 34.37
C VAL A 25 15.33 -14.29 34.13
N LEU A 26 14.69 -14.17 32.96
CA LEU A 26 13.58 -15.04 32.55
C LEU A 26 14.09 -16.42 32.09
N LYS A 27 14.15 -17.38 33.01
CA LYS A 27 14.58 -18.76 32.68
C LYS A 27 13.52 -19.56 31.90
N ASN A 28 12.24 -19.18 31.90
CA ASN A 28 11.11 -20.00 31.40
C ASN A 28 10.67 -19.60 29.98
N THR A 29 10.31 -20.57 29.12
CA THR A 29 10.06 -20.35 27.67
C THR A 29 8.97 -19.32 27.36
N SER A 30 8.05 -19.09 28.29
CA SER A 30 6.93 -18.15 28.13
C SER A 30 6.70 -17.32 29.41
N LEU A 31 6.37 -16.03 29.23
CA LEU A 31 5.85 -15.15 30.28
C LEU A 31 4.43 -14.74 29.91
N VAL A 32 3.49 -14.92 30.84
CA VAL A 32 2.07 -14.59 30.66
C VAL A 32 1.69 -13.55 31.69
N ALA A 33 1.44 -12.32 31.25
CA ALA A 33 1.00 -11.25 32.13
C ALA A 33 -0.54 -11.24 32.22
N THR A 34 -1.07 -11.09 33.44
CA THR A 34 -2.47 -10.68 33.65
C THR A 34 -2.49 -9.52 34.63
N THR A 35 -3.00 -8.40 34.15
CA THR A 35 -3.11 -7.13 34.83
C THR A 35 -4.59 -6.92 35.14
N LYS A 36 -4.92 -6.82 36.43
CA LYS A 36 -6.28 -6.46 36.84
C LYS A 36 -6.59 -4.97 36.61
N ASP A 37 -5.55 -4.16 36.35
CA ASP A 37 -5.63 -2.73 36.11
C ASP A 37 -5.45 -2.41 34.63
N THR A 38 -6.40 -1.66 34.09
CA THR A 38 -6.53 -1.29 32.67
C THR A 38 -5.52 -0.24 32.19
N LYS A 39 -4.30 -0.18 32.74
CA LYS A 39 -3.18 0.74 32.35
C LYS A 39 -1.83 0.23 32.87
N ALA A 40 -1.35 -0.91 32.38
CA ALA A 40 -0.06 -1.45 32.79
C ALA A 40 1.01 -1.30 31.69
N LEU A 41 2.25 -1.05 32.11
CA LEU A 41 3.44 -1.09 31.25
C LEU A 41 4.33 -2.23 31.75
N LEU A 42 4.66 -3.17 30.86
CA LEU A 42 5.56 -4.29 31.12
C LEU A 42 6.78 -4.18 30.20
N ILE A 43 7.97 -4.06 30.78
CA ILE A 43 9.23 -3.93 30.06
C ILE A 43 10.11 -5.17 30.32
N ALA A 44 10.54 -5.83 29.25
CA ALA A 44 11.55 -6.88 29.29
C ALA A 44 12.88 -6.35 28.71
N ASP A 45 13.94 -6.30 29.54
CA ASP A 45 15.20 -5.60 29.27
C ASP A 45 16.44 -6.52 29.43
N ASP A 46 16.26 -7.84 29.33
CA ASP A 46 17.32 -8.83 29.57
C ASP A 46 17.68 -9.62 28.30
N VAL A 47 18.85 -10.26 28.27
CA VAL A 47 19.25 -11.18 27.19
C VAL A 47 18.31 -12.40 27.22
N LEU A 48 17.31 -12.39 26.35
CA LEU A 48 16.39 -13.50 26.22
C LEU A 48 17.04 -14.59 25.35
N PRO A 49 16.87 -15.87 25.70
CA PRO A 49 17.14 -16.94 24.75
C PRO A 49 16.33 -16.70 23.46
N PRO A 50 16.89 -16.94 22.26
CA PRO A 50 16.11 -16.90 21.03
C PRO A 50 14.92 -17.86 21.20
N THR A 51 13.69 -17.42 20.86
CA THR A 51 12.38 -18.12 20.97
C THR A 51 11.47 -17.85 22.18
N LYS A 52 11.74 -16.86 23.03
CA LYS A 52 10.80 -16.51 24.13
C LYS A 52 9.48 -15.93 23.62
N THR A 53 8.37 -16.30 24.27
CA THR A 53 7.05 -15.69 24.05
C THR A 53 6.60 -14.90 25.29
N LEU A 54 6.22 -13.64 25.09
CA LEU A 54 5.55 -12.79 26.09
C LEU A 54 4.11 -12.58 25.63
N SER A 55 3.14 -12.89 26.49
CA SER A 55 1.71 -12.83 26.13
C SER A 55 0.88 -12.07 27.17
N LEU A 56 -0.03 -11.24 26.67
CA LEU A 56 -1.21 -10.78 27.41
C LEU A 56 -2.33 -11.83 27.26
N VAL A 57 -3.32 -11.83 28.16
CA VAL A 57 -4.43 -12.81 28.10
C VAL A 57 -5.79 -12.14 27.93
N GLY A 58 -6.13 -11.17 28.77
CA GLY A 58 -7.42 -10.46 28.73
C GLY A 58 -7.32 -8.96 29.00
N ASP A 59 -6.09 -8.47 29.02
CA ASP A 59 -5.75 -7.11 29.44
C ASP A 59 -6.21 -6.10 28.39
N SER A 60 -6.67 -4.93 28.83
CA SER A 60 -6.99 -3.82 27.95
C SER A 60 -6.18 -2.59 28.33
N ASN A 61 -5.82 -1.77 27.34
CA ASN A 61 -4.97 -0.59 27.47
C ASN A 61 -3.61 -0.90 28.15
N THR A 62 -3.03 -2.05 27.80
CA THR A 62 -1.75 -2.52 28.34
C THR A 62 -0.66 -2.43 27.29
N ALA A 63 0.52 -1.97 27.69
CA ALA A 63 1.71 -1.91 26.85
C ALA A 63 2.71 -3.01 27.23
N LEU A 64 3.07 -3.84 26.25
CA LEU A 64 4.12 -4.85 26.33
C LEU A 64 5.31 -4.39 25.49
N VAL A 65 6.42 -4.07 26.15
CA VAL A 65 7.62 -3.51 25.52
C VAL A 65 8.80 -4.47 25.69
N LEU A 66 9.41 -4.85 24.58
CA LEU A 66 10.64 -5.62 24.53
C LEU A 66 11.81 -4.68 24.21
N ASN A 67 12.85 -4.70 25.03
CA ASN A 67 14.07 -3.93 24.85
C ASN A 67 15.28 -4.87 24.98
N THR A 68 15.49 -5.73 23.99
CA THR A 68 16.53 -6.76 24.07
C THR A 68 17.25 -6.90 22.73
N ASN A 69 18.44 -7.47 22.68
CA ASN A 69 19.14 -7.70 21.41
C ASN A 69 18.79 -9.07 20.77
N THR A 70 17.72 -9.71 21.24
CA THR A 70 17.40 -11.11 20.93
C THR A 70 15.95 -11.24 20.52
N ALA A 71 15.69 -11.97 19.43
CA ALA A 71 14.35 -12.10 18.89
C ALA A 71 13.43 -12.83 19.86
N ALA A 72 12.19 -12.32 19.99
CA ALA A 72 11.13 -12.93 20.78
C ALA A 72 9.78 -12.87 20.03
N THR A 73 8.72 -13.30 20.71
CA THR A 73 7.34 -13.19 20.24
C THR A 73 6.50 -12.46 21.28
N LEU A 74 5.79 -11.41 20.87
CA LEU A 74 4.85 -10.66 21.71
C LEU A 74 3.42 -10.95 21.25
N LEU A 75 2.53 -11.30 22.18
CA LEU A 75 1.13 -11.63 21.89
C LEU A 75 0.16 -10.71 22.68
N GLY A 76 -0.80 -10.10 21.98
CA GLY A 76 -1.64 -9.02 22.50
C GLY A 76 -2.89 -9.41 23.30
N GLY A 77 -3.17 -10.70 23.53
CA GLY A 77 -4.31 -11.16 24.35
C GLY A 77 -5.70 -10.85 23.77
N THR A 78 -6.78 -10.96 24.55
CA THR A 78 -8.15 -10.72 24.05
C THR A 78 -8.70 -9.32 24.32
N GLY A 79 -8.06 -8.53 25.16
CA GLY A 79 -8.53 -7.17 25.47
C GLY A 79 -8.08 -6.12 24.44
N SER A 80 -8.68 -4.94 24.54
CA SER A 80 -8.61 -3.86 23.55
C SER A 80 -7.54 -2.83 23.90
N ASN A 81 -7.11 -2.04 22.90
CA ASN A 81 -6.16 -0.94 23.03
C ASN A 81 -4.78 -1.34 23.59
N ASN A 82 -4.36 -2.59 23.37
CA ASN A 82 -3.03 -3.01 23.79
C ASN A 82 -1.96 -2.56 22.80
N VAL A 83 -0.78 -2.28 23.34
CA VAL A 83 0.39 -1.86 22.57
C VAL A 83 1.48 -2.91 22.70
N LEU A 84 1.99 -3.39 21.58
CA LEU A 84 3.12 -4.31 21.51
C LEU A 84 4.28 -3.56 20.87
N VAL A 85 5.44 -3.53 21.52
CA VAL A 85 6.62 -2.80 21.03
C VAL A 85 7.84 -3.72 21.02
N ALA A 86 8.46 -3.88 19.86
CA ALA A 86 9.79 -4.46 19.73
C ALA A 86 10.80 -3.33 19.53
N ASN A 87 11.49 -2.94 20.60
CA ASN A 87 12.62 -2.01 20.53
C ASN A 87 13.92 -2.79 20.34
N ASP A 88 14.00 -3.51 19.23
CA ASP A 88 15.16 -4.35 18.92
C ASP A 88 15.48 -4.35 17.43
N ALA A 89 16.69 -4.81 17.11
CA ALA A 89 17.10 -5.10 15.74
C ALA A 89 16.95 -6.58 15.39
N ALA A 90 16.41 -7.37 16.31
CA ALA A 90 16.21 -8.79 16.12
C ALA A 90 14.88 -9.01 15.37
N GLY A 91 14.72 -10.19 14.77
CA GLY A 91 13.50 -10.51 14.01
C GLY A 91 12.30 -10.82 14.90
N THR A 92 11.95 -9.91 15.82
CA THR A 92 10.89 -10.11 16.79
C THR A 92 9.53 -10.17 16.10
N VAL A 93 8.69 -11.08 16.56
CA VAL A 93 7.32 -11.28 16.07
C VAL A 93 6.36 -10.55 16.99
N LEU A 94 5.49 -9.69 16.45
CA LEU A 94 4.41 -9.05 17.18
C LEU A 94 3.09 -9.55 16.61
N GLN A 95 2.25 -10.15 17.44
CA GLN A 95 0.92 -10.60 17.04
C GLN A 95 -0.14 -9.88 17.86
N ALA A 96 -0.95 -9.07 17.18
CA ALA A 96 -2.09 -8.40 17.77
C ALA A 96 -3.03 -9.43 18.38
N GLY A 97 -3.59 -9.02 19.52
CA GLY A 97 -4.69 -9.71 20.15
C GLY A 97 -6.00 -9.69 19.34
N THR A 98 -7.05 -10.32 19.88
CA THR A 98 -8.40 -10.30 19.27
C THR A 98 -9.22 -9.07 19.64
N GLY A 99 -8.76 -8.25 20.59
CA GLY A 99 -9.42 -7.00 20.94
C GLY A 99 -9.26 -5.92 19.86
N THR A 100 -10.01 -4.84 20.00
CA THR A 100 -10.02 -3.72 19.05
C THR A 100 -8.95 -2.68 19.41
N GLY A 101 -8.44 -1.93 18.44
CA GLY A 101 -7.55 -0.78 18.71
C GLY A 101 -6.13 -1.17 19.09
N GLN A 102 -5.70 -2.37 18.70
CA GLN A 102 -4.35 -2.84 19.00
C GLN A 102 -3.33 -2.00 18.25
N THR A 103 -2.16 -1.78 18.86
CA THR A 103 -1.04 -1.08 18.23
C THR A 103 0.20 -1.96 18.25
N LEU A 104 0.83 -2.16 17.10
CA LEU A 104 2.07 -2.91 16.96
C LEU A 104 3.15 -1.95 16.47
N ILE A 105 4.30 -1.96 17.13
CA ILE A 105 5.43 -1.08 16.84
C ILE A 105 6.70 -1.93 16.73
N GLY A 106 7.22 -2.07 15.52
CA GLY A 106 8.52 -2.67 15.27
C GLY A 106 9.67 -1.70 15.54
N GLY A 107 10.87 -2.24 15.41
CA GLY A 107 12.13 -1.64 15.83
C GLY A 107 13.03 -1.35 14.64
N ALA A 108 14.30 -1.72 14.76
CA ALA A 108 15.33 -1.38 13.78
C ALA A 108 15.71 -2.51 12.80
N GLY A 109 15.24 -3.74 13.07
CA GLY A 109 15.50 -4.93 12.24
C GLY A 109 14.31 -5.27 11.35
N GLY A 110 14.32 -6.43 10.69
CA GLY A 110 13.12 -6.94 10.02
C GLY A 110 12.22 -7.72 10.97
N GLN A 111 11.06 -7.17 11.34
CA GLN A 111 10.06 -7.80 12.21
C GLN A 111 8.95 -8.48 11.41
N LEU A 112 8.23 -9.38 12.09
CA LEU A 112 6.95 -9.92 11.61
C LEU A 112 5.82 -9.32 12.46
N LEU A 113 4.96 -8.51 11.86
CA LEU A 113 3.85 -7.86 12.52
C LEU A 113 2.52 -8.43 12.00
N GLY A 114 1.73 -9.05 12.87
CA GLY A 114 0.48 -9.73 12.50
C GLY A 114 -0.73 -9.18 13.24
N THR A 115 -1.89 -9.15 12.59
CA THR A 115 -3.19 -8.91 13.26
C THR A 115 -4.00 -10.19 13.37
N SER A 116 -5.00 -10.18 14.25
CA SER A 116 -5.93 -11.30 14.39
C SER A 116 -6.85 -11.42 13.17
N THR A 117 -7.24 -12.64 12.82
CA THR A 117 -8.23 -12.93 11.76
C THR A 117 -9.67 -12.64 12.20
N VAL A 118 -9.90 -12.24 13.46
CA VAL A 118 -11.24 -11.96 13.98
C VAL A 118 -11.77 -10.66 13.39
N ALA A 119 -13.00 -10.70 12.87
CA ALA A 119 -13.69 -9.53 12.31
C ALA A 119 -13.79 -8.39 13.35
N GLY A 120 -13.34 -7.19 12.97
CA GLY A 120 -13.31 -6.01 13.85
C GLY A 120 -11.97 -5.78 14.57
N GLY A 121 -10.98 -6.67 14.41
CA GLY A 121 -9.62 -6.54 14.95
C GLY A 121 -8.76 -5.48 14.25
N SER A 122 -9.28 -4.25 14.11
CA SER A 122 -8.55 -3.09 13.60
C SER A 122 -7.29 -2.84 14.41
N ALA A 123 -6.16 -2.68 13.72
CA ALA A 123 -4.89 -2.34 14.32
C ALA A 123 -4.21 -1.15 13.66
N THR A 124 -3.40 -0.46 14.45
CA THR A 124 -2.36 0.44 13.96
C THR A 124 -1.04 -0.31 13.96
N ILE A 125 -0.34 -0.33 12.83
CA ILE A 125 0.93 -1.05 12.66
C ILE A 125 1.99 -0.07 12.19
N LEU A 126 3.10 -0.02 12.92
CA LEU A 126 4.28 0.77 12.61
C LEU A 126 5.45 -0.22 12.48
N GLY A 127 5.94 -0.48 11.26
CA GLY A 127 7.04 -1.45 11.03
C GLY A 127 8.37 -0.96 11.62
N GLY A 128 8.67 0.32 11.44
CA GLY A 128 9.88 0.94 12.00
C GLY A 128 10.94 1.11 10.92
N THR A 129 12.15 0.60 11.15
CA THR A 129 13.16 0.51 10.10
C THR A 129 13.57 -0.93 9.91
N GLY A 130 13.98 -1.30 8.71
CA GLY A 130 14.33 -2.67 8.37
C GLY A 130 13.30 -3.25 7.41
N SER A 131 13.58 -4.44 6.88
CA SER A 131 12.66 -5.11 5.96
C SER A 131 11.64 -5.90 6.76
N ASP A 132 10.46 -5.33 6.98
CA ASP A 132 9.40 -5.95 7.76
C ASP A 132 8.48 -6.81 6.91
N THR A 133 7.88 -7.81 7.55
CA THR A 133 6.72 -8.53 7.02
C THR A 133 5.50 -8.18 7.84
N VAL A 134 4.46 -7.68 7.19
CA VAL A 134 3.20 -7.31 7.86
C VAL A 134 2.05 -8.12 7.31
N VAL A 135 1.30 -8.78 8.19
CA VAL A 135 0.09 -9.54 7.87
C VAL A 135 -1.10 -8.95 8.63
N ALA A 136 -1.85 -8.07 7.98
CA ALA A 136 -3.08 -7.50 8.51
C ALA A 136 -4.27 -8.34 8.03
N ALA A 137 -4.73 -9.28 8.85
CA ALA A 137 -5.59 -10.39 8.43
C ALA A 137 -7.11 -10.11 8.42
N ALA A 138 -7.56 -9.05 9.10
CA ALA A 138 -8.95 -8.63 9.13
C ALA A 138 -9.05 -7.18 9.63
N GLY A 139 -10.27 -6.62 9.58
CA GLY A 139 -10.56 -5.29 10.12
C GLY A 139 -10.00 -4.15 9.27
N ASN A 140 -10.26 -2.93 9.70
CA ASN A 140 -9.74 -1.73 9.03
C ASN A 140 -8.41 -1.37 9.69
N ASN A 141 -7.30 -1.52 8.99
CA ASN A 141 -5.98 -1.30 9.57
C ASN A 141 -5.33 -0.01 9.05
N VAL A 142 -4.52 0.61 9.89
CA VAL A 142 -3.63 1.71 9.52
C VAL A 142 -2.20 1.20 9.63
N LEU A 143 -1.50 1.14 8.51
CA LEU A 143 -0.18 0.55 8.39
C LEU A 143 0.80 1.58 7.85
N THR A 144 1.87 1.81 8.61
CA THR A 144 3.07 2.48 8.13
C THR A 144 4.20 1.48 8.18
N ALA A 145 4.65 1.00 7.03
CA ALA A 145 5.73 0.02 6.93
C ALA A 145 7.03 0.60 7.51
N GLY A 146 7.24 1.90 7.33
CA GLY A 146 8.48 2.55 7.71
C GLY A 146 9.51 2.43 6.61
N ALA A 147 10.80 2.40 6.96
CA ALA A 147 11.89 2.35 6.00
C ALA A 147 12.39 0.92 5.79
N GLY A 148 12.76 0.56 4.56
CA GLY A 148 13.26 -0.77 4.22
C GLY A 148 12.43 -1.39 3.10
N ASP A 149 12.80 -2.58 2.65
CA ASP A 149 12.05 -3.28 1.60
C ASP A 149 11.06 -4.23 2.28
N ASN A 150 9.80 -3.82 2.40
CA ASN A 150 8.79 -4.49 3.21
C ASN A 150 7.87 -5.39 2.37
N GLN A 151 7.32 -6.42 3.02
CA GLN A 151 6.26 -7.26 2.46
C GLN A 151 4.98 -7.09 3.26
N ILE A 152 3.92 -6.61 2.61
CA ILE A 152 2.65 -6.29 3.26
C ILE A 152 1.54 -7.15 2.66
N HIS A 153 0.79 -7.84 3.52
CA HIS A 153 -0.39 -8.61 3.18
C HIS A 153 -1.57 -8.10 4.03
N ALA A 154 -2.36 -7.19 3.47
CA ALA A 154 -3.50 -6.57 4.12
C ALA A 154 -4.82 -7.09 3.53
N ILE A 155 -5.46 -8.02 4.23
CA ILE A 155 -6.67 -8.70 3.77
C ILE A 155 -7.88 -8.34 4.62
N GLY A 156 -9.02 -8.22 3.95
CA GLY A 156 -10.28 -7.82 4.57
C GLY A 156 -10.30 -6.35 5.02
N GLY A 157 -11.50 -5.85 5.27
CA GLY A 157 -11.71 -4.47 5.72
C GLY A 157 -11.17 -3.40 4.77
N ASN A 158 -11.22 -2.16 5.24
CA ASN A 158 -10.69 -1.00 4.53
C ASN A 158 -9.34 -0.61 5.14
N ASN A 159 -8.26 -0.74 4.38
CA ASN A 159 -6.91 -0.57 4.89
C ASN A 159 -6.27 0.73 4.39
N GLN A 160 -5.57 1.44 5.26
CA GLN A 160 -4.71 2.57 4.91
C GLN A 160 -3.26 2.13 5.04
N ILE A 161 -2.50 2.20 3.95
CA ILE A 161 -1.15 1.67 3.86
C ILE A 161 -0.22 2.77 3.36
N PHE A 162 0.84 3.04 4.12
CA PHE A 162 1.99 3.82 3.68
C PHE A 162 3.24 2.93 3.76
N ALA A 163 3.86 2.66 2.62
CA ALA A 163 5.03 1.80 2.51
C ALA A 163 6.12 2.60 1.79
N ALA A 164 7.22 2.93 2.46
CA ALA A 164 8.32 3.66 1.85
C ALA A 164 9.57 2.78 1.77
N GLY A 165 10.06 2.57 0.56
CA GLY A 165 11.15 1.69 0.23
C GLY A 165 10.82 0.88 -1.02
N ASN A 166 11.57 -0.18 -1.29
CA ASN A 166 11.18 -1.09 -2.36
C ASN A 166 10.20 -2.13 -1.83
N ASP A 167 8.94 -1.75 -1.75
CA ASP A 167 7.92 -2.53 -1.05
C ASP A 167 7.08 -3.40 -1.98
N THR A 168 6.66 -4.57 -1.47
CA THR A 168 5.63 -5.40 -2.08
C THR A 168 4.37 -5.35 -1.23
N VAL A 169 3.25 -4.92 -1.83
CA VAL A 169 1.96 -4.78 -1.15
C VAL A 169 0.91 -5.64 -1.83
N PHE A 170 0.35 -6.57 -1.08
CA PHE A 170 -0.90 -7.24 -1.42
C PHE A 170 -2.02 -6.70 -0.54
N ALA A 171 -3.04 -6.11 -1.15
CA ALA A 171 -4.26 -5.68 -0.47
C ALA A 171 -5.47 -6.42 -1.05
N ALA A 172 -6.35 -6.93 -0.20
CA ALA A 172 -7.55 -7.64 -0.65
C ALA A 172 -8.79 -7.33 0.19
N GLY A 173 -9.96 -7.45 -0.43
CA GLY A 173 -11.25 -7.42 0.26
C GLY A 173 -11.97 -6.08 0.09
N GLY A 174 -11.90 -5.22 1.11
CA GLY A 174 -12.52 -3.89 1.09
C GLY A 174 -11.67 -2.86 0.35
N ASN A 175 -12.01 -1.58 0.54
CA ASN A 175 -11.31 -0.48 -0.12
C ASN A 175 -9.95 -0.22 0.53
N ALA A 176 -8.89 -0.15 -0.27
CA ALA A 176 -7.57 0.23 0.18
C ALA A 176 -7.21 1.67 -0.23
N THR A 177 -6.58 2.40 0.69
CA THR A 177 -5.87 3.65 0.42
C THR A 177 -4.38 3.38 0.57
N ILE A 178 -3.63 3.39 -0.53
CA ILE A 178 -2.21 2.99 -0.55
C ILE A 178 -1.35 4.14 -1.05
N GLY A 179 -0.31 4.49 -0.29
CA GLY A 179 0.79 5.34 -0.73
C GLY A 179 2.10 4.57 -0.66
N ALA A 180 2.74 4.32 -1.80
CA ALA A 180 4.00 3.60 -1.89
C ALA A 180 5.26 4.47 -1.68
N GLY A 181 5.08 5.72 -1.23
CA GLY A 181 6.19 6.53 -0.71
C GLY A 181 7.34 6.74 -1.71
N THR A 182 8.55 6.37 -1.31
CA THR A 182 9.78 6.42 -2.11
C THR A 182 10.22 5.00 -2.48
N GLY A 183 10.92 4.81 -3.58
CA GLY A 183 11.44 3.49 -3.96
C GLY A 183 10.56 2.77 -4.97
N ASN A 184 11.02 1.63 -5.48
CA ASN A 184 10.29 0.89 -6.49
C ASN A 184 9.24 -0.01 -5.82
N ALA A 185 7.97 0.13 -6.18
CA ALA A 185 6.92 -0.63 -5.51
C ALA A 185 6.19 -1.63 -6.43
N GLN A 186 5.78 -2.75 -5.84
CA GLN A 186 4.94 -3.77 -6.48
C GLN A 186 3.62 -3.89 -5.71
N LEU A 187 2.52 -3.49 -6.33
CA LEU A 187 1.22 -3.42 -5.69
C LEU A 187 0.25 -4.36 -6.42
N LEU A 188 -0.29 -5.33 -5.70
CA LEU A 188 -1.41 -6.15 -6.13
C LEU A 188 -2.61 -5.85 -5.22
N VAL A 189 -3.63 -5.22 -5.77
CA VAL A 189 -4.81 -4.76 -5.03
C VAL A 189 -6.05 -5.44 -5.59
N THR A 190 -6.83 -6.09 -4.74
CA THR A 190 -7.95 -6.92 -5.17
C THR A 190 -9.23 -6.57 -4.41
N GLY A 191 -10.34 -6.44 -5.15
CA GLY A 191 -11.62 -6.00 -4.60
C GLY A 191 -11.62 -4.54 -4.16
N GLY A 192 -12.81 -4.04 -3.81
CA GLY A 192 -13.00 -2.66 -3.34
C GLY A 192 -12.79 -1.58 -4.41
N ASN A 193 -13.19 -0.35 -4.09
CA ASN A 193 -12.86 0.84 -4.86
C ASN A 193 -11.63 1.47 -4.22
N ASN A 194 -10.47 1.37 -4.85
CA ASN A 194 -9.19 1.68 -4.22
C ASN A 194 -8.65 3.06 -4.63
N LEU A 195 -7.92 3.70 -3.72
CA LEU A 195 -7.11 4.89 -3.99
C LEU A 195 -5.64 4.51 -3.86
N ILE A 196 -4.91 4.51 -4.97
CA ILE A 196 -3.51 4.05 -5.01
C ILE A 196 -2.62 5.16 -5.54
N ALA A 197 -1.56 5.49 -4.79
CA ALA A 197 -0.50 6.37 -5.20
C ALA A 197 0.84 5.62 -5.21
N GLY A 198 1.40 5.41 -6.40
CA GLY A 198 2.66 4.71 -6.63
C GLY A 198 3.91 5.43 -6.12
N GLY A 199 3.80 6.69 -5.71
CA GLY A 199 4.90 7.41 -5.06
C GLY A 199 6.04 7.76 -6.02
N GLN A 200 7.28 7.71 -5.54
CA GLN A 200 8.48 7.98 -6.34
C GLN A 200 9.22 6.69 -6.65
N GLY A 201 9.58 6.46 -7.91
CA GLY A 201 10.32 5.26 -8.30
C GLY A 201 9.52 4.40 -9.28
N ASN A 202 10.16 3.38 -9.84
CA ASN A 202 9.50 2.54 -10.82
C ASN A 202 8.45 1.67 -10.13
N THR A 203 7.19 1.79 -10.55
CA THR A 203 6.07 1.16 -9.84
C THR A 203 5.27 0.26 -10.77
N THR A 204 4.94 -0.94 -10.27
CA THR A 204 3.99 -1.86 -10.93
C THR A 204 2.74 -1.95 -10.08
N ILE A 205 1.59 -1.60 -10.65
CA ILE A 205 0.30 -1.61 -9.97
C ILE A 205 -0.63 -2.51 -10.77
N ALA A 206 -1.17 -3.55 -10.12
CA ALA A 206 -2.24 -4.36 -10.65
C ALA A 206 -3.43 -4.27 -9.70
N SER A 207 -4.51 -3.67 -10.17
CA SER A 207 -5.83 -3.70 -9.54
C SER A 207 -6.71 -4.73 -10.24
N ALA A 208 -7.70 -5.27 -9.52
CA ALA A 208 -8.53 -6.36 -10.02
C ALA A 208 -9.99 -5.97 -10.26
N ALA A 209 -10.74 -5.57 -9.24
CA ALA A 209 -12.17 -5.28 -9.36
C ALA A 209 -12.48 -3.98 -8.62
N GLY A 210 -13.55 -3.30 -9.04
CA GLY A 210 -14.02 -2.06 -8.44
C GLY A 210 -13.57 -0.83 -9.24
N ASN A 211 -14.15 0.33 -8.92
CA ASN A 211 -13.82 1.59 -9.59
C ASN A 211 -12.65 2.24 -8.84
N ASN A 212 -11.45 2.10 -9.38
CA ASN A 212 -10.21 2.50 -8.73
C ASN A 212 -9.76 3.88 -9.22
N THR A 213 -9.03 4.58 -8.37
CA THR A 213 -8.25 5.76 -8.74
C THR A 213 -6.78 5.45 -8.49
N ILE A 214 -6.01 5.37 -9.57
CA ILE A 214 -4.61 4.95 -9.54
C ILE A 214 -3.73 6.07 -10.10
N PHE A 215 -2.80 6.53 -9.27
CA PHE A 215 -1.74 7.45 -9.65
C PHE A 215 -0.42 6.68 -9.71
N GLY A 216 0.21 6.65 -10.88
CA GLY A 216 1.44 5.93 -11.15
C GLY A 216 2.68 6.52 -10.49
N GLY A 217 2.60 7.78 -10.06
CA GLY A 217 3.68 8.45 -9.35
C GLY A 217 4.73 9.07 -10.27
N SER A 218 5.99 9.09 -9.84
CA SER A 218 7.14 9.50 -10.66
C SER A 218 7.98 8.28 -11.02
N GLY A 219 8.62 8.28 -12.19
CA GLY A 219 9.40 7.13 -12.67
C GLY A 219 8.66 6.35 -13.75
N ASN A 220 9.15 5.15 -14.09
CA ASN A 220 8.46 4.29 -15.05
C ASN A 220 7.37 3.50 -14.34
N THR A 221 6.15 3.58 -14.84
CA THR A 221 5.00 2.95 -14.19
C THR A 221 4.33 1.95 -15.13
N THR A 222 3.94 0.79 -14.60
CA THR A 222 2.99 -0.12 -15.25
C THR A 222 1.73 -0.18 -14.41
N ILE A 223 0.57 0.06 -15.03
CA ILE A 223 -0.74 0.07 -14.38
C ILE A 223 -1.68 -0.89 -15.11
N ALA A 224 -2.30 -1.81 -14.37
CA ALA A 224 -3.46 -2.57 -14.79
C ALA A 224 -4.66 -2.17 -13.90
N GLY A 225 -5.69 -1.54 -14.49
CA GLY A 225 -6.89 -1.08 -13.77
C GLY A 225 -7.80 -2.23 -13.34
N GLY A 226 -8.03 -3.17 -14.26
CA GLY A 226 -8.80 -4.38 -13.99
C GLY A 226 -10.27 -4.21 -14.41
N ALA A 227 -11.19 -4.70 -13.61
CA ALA A 227 -12.62 -4.57 -13.85
C ALA A 227 -13.21 -3.40 -13.04
N GLY A 228 -14.03 -2.57 -13.68
CA GLY A 228 -14.61 -1.37 -13.08
C GLY A 228 -14.36 -0.16 -13.98
N ASN A 229 -14.97 0.97 -13.64
CA ASN A 229 -14.68 2.23 -14.33
C ASN A 229 -13.56 2.92 -13.57
N ASP A 230 -12.34 2.81 -14.06
CA ASP A 230 -11.14 3.28 -13.38
C ASP A 230 -10.71 4.68 -13.84
N LEU A 231 -10.07 5.43 -12.93
CA LEU A 231 -9.27 6.61 -13.26
C LEU A 231 -7.79 6.24 -13.12
N LEU A 232 -7.10 6.17 -14.25
CA LEU A 232 -5.71 5.73 -14.33
C LEU A 232 -4.82 6.88 -14.80
N ILE A 233 -3.89 7.29 -13.94
CA ILE A 233 -2.96 8.39 -14.22
C ILE A 233 -1.55 7.83 -14.14
N GLY A 234 -0.77 7.96 -15.21
CA GLY A 234 0.59 7.44 -15.29
C GLY A 234 1.64 8.33 -14.62
N SER A 235 2.78 8.48 -15.29
CA SER A 235 3.95 9.15 -14.74
C SER A 235 3.78 10.67 -14.71
N THR A 236 4.17 11.28 -13.60
CA THR A 236 4.25 12.74 -13.45
C THR A 236 5.65 13.30 -13.75
N ALA A 237 6.64 12.44 -14.03
CA ALA A 237 8.01 12.84 -14.36
C ALA A 237 8.28 12.77 -15.87
N LYS A 238 8.87 13.82 -16.46
CA LYS A 238 9.14 13.89 -17.91
C LYS A 238 10.00 12.74 -18.45
N SER A 239 10.88 12.19 -17.62
CA SER A 239 11.73 11.04 -17.96
C SER A 239 11.03 9.70 -17.71
N GLY A 240 9.93 9.71 -16.97
CA GLY A 240 9.11 8.53 -16.73
C GLY A 240 8.27 8.18 -17.94
N LYS A 241 7.87 6.92 -17.99
CA LYS A 241 7.01 6.36 -19.03
C LYS A 241 5.95 5.51 -18.36
N ALA A 242 4.73 5.61 -18.82
CA ALA A 242 3.63 4.79 -18.35
C ALA A 242 3.24 3.74 -19.38
N VAL A 243 2.99 2.52 -18.91
CA VAL A 243 2.23 1.51 -19.64
C VAL A 243 0.94 1.28 -18.86
N ILE A 244 -0.19 1.65 -19.43
CA ILE A 244 -1.49 1.64 -18.73
C ILE A 244 -2.48 0.81 -19.52
N GLY A 245 -3.11 -0.16 -18.85
CA GLY A 245 -4.28 -0.88 -19.36
C GLY A 245 -5.48 -0.67 -18.45
N GLY A 246 -6.59 -0.16 -19.00
CA GLY A 246 -7.89 -0.06 -18.34
C GLY A 246 -8.48 -1.43 -18.01
N PHE A 247 -8.54 -2.28 -19.04
CA PHE A 247 -9.09 -3.64 -19.05
C PHE A 247 -10.60 -3.72 -19.24
N ALA A 248 -11.43 -3.70 -18.21
CA ALA A 248 -12.87 -3.93 -18.38
C ALA A 248 -13.68 -2.88 -17.64
N GLY A 249 -14.52 -2.14 -18.36
CA GLY A 249 -15.27 -1.01 -17.83
C GLY A 249 -14.99 0.24 -18.67
N ASN A 250 -15.62 1.35 -18.32
CA ASN A 250 -15.42 2.62 -19.02
C ASN A 250 -14.32 3.40 -18.28
N ASP A 251 -13.10 3.32 -18.80
CA ASP A 251 -11.93 3.84 -18.11
C ASP A 251 -11.57 5.24 -18.56
N THR A 252 -11.04 6.05 -17.63
CA THR A 252 -10.40 7.34 -17.94
C THR A 252 -8.90 7.22 -17.75
N ILE A 253 -8.15 7.38 -18.83
CA ILE A 253 -6.72 7.15 -18.87
C ILE A 253 -5.98 8.46 -19.20
N ILE A 254 -5.08 8.85 -18.30
CA ILE A 254 -4.14 9.96 -18.47
C ILE A 254 -2.74 9.33 -18.43
N GLY A 255 -2.03 9.28 -19.56
CA GLY A 255 -0.65 8.77 -19.60
C GLY A 255 0.30 9.55 -18.67
N GLY A 256 0.02 10.85 -18.53
CA GLY A 256 0.86 11.78 -17.79
C GLY A 256 1.86 12.44 -18.73
N VAL A 257 3.03 12.80 -18.19
CA VAL A 257 4.13 13.34 -18.99
C VAL A 257 5.08 12.23 -19.41
N GLY A 258 5.77 12.43 -20.53
CA GLY A 258 6.71 11.45 -21.06
C GLY A 258 6.13 10.70 -22.25
N ASN A 259 6.67 9.51 -22.54
CA ASN A 259 6.23 8.72 -23.69
C ASN A 259 5.47 7.50 -23.19
N ASP A 260 4.14 7.53 -23.34
CA ASP A 260 3.27 6.55 -22.72
C ASP A 260 2.62 5.60 -23.73
N THR A 261 2.30 4.39 -23.28
CA THR A 261 1.55 3.39 -24.04
C THR A 261 0.26 3.07 -23.29
N LEU A 262 -0.87 3.32 -23.93
CA LEU A 262 -2.19 3.32 -23.32
C LEU A 262 -3.10 2.31 -24.02
N PHE A 263 -3.81 1.53 -23.23
CA PHE A 263 -4.81 0.57 -23.68
C PHE A 263 -6.10 0.78 -22.89
N GLY A 264 -7.22 0.99 -23.58
CA GLY A 264 -8.54 1.15 -22.95
C GLY A 264 -9.07 -0.19 -22.47
N GLY A 265 -8.98 -1.22 -23.32
CA GLY A 265 -9.61 -2.51 -23.08
C GLY A 265 -11.08 -2.48 -23.51
N ASN A 266 -11.94 -3.15 -22.77
CA ASN A 266 -13.37 -3.31 -23.03
C ASN A 266 -14.18 -2.22 -22.34
N GLY A 267 -14.83 -1.36 -23.12
CA GLY A 267 -15.78 -0.39 -22.64
C GLY A 267 -15.80 0.79 -23.58
N ASN A 268 -16.34 1.92 -23.11
CA ASN A 268 -16.24 3.20 -23.78
C ASN A 268 -15.19 4.02 -23.01
N ASP A 269 -13.96 4.01 -23.51
CA ASP A 269 -12.81 4.56 -22.78
C ASP A 269 -12.51 6.00 -23.20
N ILE A 270 -11.92 6.76 -22.29
CA ILE A 270 -11.52 8.16 -22.51
C ILE A 270 -10.00 8.29 -22.29
N PHE A 271 -9.29 8.64 -23.35
CA PHE A 271 -7.86 8.97 -23.30
C PHE A 271 -7.69 10.48 -23.22
N VAL A 272 -7.15 10.98 -22.10
CA VAL A 272 -7.08 12.42 -21.82
C VAL A 272 -5.67 12.95 -22.03
N PHE A 273 -5.56 13.98 -22.86
CA PHE A 273 -4.36 14.77 -23.10
C PHE A 273 -4.66 16.23 -22.81
N SER A 274 -3.85 16.87 -21.98
CA SER A 274 -4.06 18.26 -21.58
C SER A 274 -2.76 19.03 -21.47
N THR A 275 -2.85 20.36 -21.48
CA THR A 275 -1.70 21.24 -21.28
C THR A 275 -1.04 21.09 -19.90
N VAL A 276 -1.72 20.50 -18.91
CA VAL A 276 -1.16 20.20 -17.58
C VAL A 276 -0.14 19.06 -17.65
N PHE A 277 -0.39 18.06 -18.51
CA PHE A 277 0.49 16.90 -18.73
C PHE A 277 1.16 16.93 -20.12
N GLY A 278 1.36 18.13 -20.66
CA GLY A 278 1.82 18.32 -22.03
C GLY A 278 3.22 17.77 -22.32
N GLY A 279 3.43 17.47 -23.60
CA GLY A 279 4.66 16.96 -24.19
C GLY A 279 4.67 15.45 -24.39
N GLY A 280 5.75 14.95 -24.99
CA GLY A 280 5.99 13.53 -25.17
C GLY A 280 5.29 12.91 -26.39
N LYS A 281 5.55 11.62 -26.57
CA LYS A 281 5.02 10.80 -27.68
C LYS A 281 4.25 9.63 -27.12
N HIS A 282 2.94 9.71 -27.24
CA HIS A 282 1.98 8.76 -26.69
C HIS A 282 1.47 7.82 -27.77
N VAL A 283 1.19 6.58 -27.38
CA VAL A 283 0.59 5.57 -28.24
C VAL A 283 -0.68 5.04 -27.57
N ILE A 284 -1.80 5.11 -28.27
CA ILE A 284 -3.02 4.38 -27.93
C ILE A 284 -3.05 3.12 -28.77
N GLY A 285 -3.04 1.95 -28.12
CA GLY A 285 -2.82 0.67 -28.77
C GLY A 285 -4.07 -0.04 -29.31
N ASP A 286 -5.24 0.26 -28.77
CA ASP A 286 -6.47 -0.52 -28.99
C ASP A 286 -7.73 0.33 -29.19
N PHE A 287 -7.57 1.59 -29.59
CA PHE A 287 -8.67 2.55 -29.75
C PHE A 287 -9.81 2.02 -30.64
N LYS A 288 -11.03 2.01 -30.10
CA LYS A 288 -12.26 1.64 -30.80
C LYS A 288 -13.05 2.87 -31.23
N ALA A 289 -12.90 3.23 -32.50
CA ALA A 289 -13.66 4.33 -33.10
C ALA A 289 -15.18 4.11 -32.96
N GLY A 290 -15.87 5.10 -32.40
CA GLY A 290 -17.32 5.08 -32.18
C GLY A 290 -17.75 4.80 -30.74
N THR A 291 -16.87 4.19 -29.94
CA THR A 291 -17.08 4.00 -28.48
C THR A 291 -16.11 4.85 -27.67
N ASP A 292 -14.83 4.83 -28.07
CA ASP A 292 -13.77 5.48 -27.32
C ASP A 292 -13.62 6.95 -27.74
N LEU A 293 -13.13 7.77 -26.81
CA LEU A 293 -12.90 9.19 -27.00
C LEU A 293 -11.47 9.60 -26.68
N ILE A 294 -10.96 10.54 -27.45
CA ILE A 294 -9.70 11.25 -27.15
C ILE A 294 -10.08 12.65 -26.66
N ALA A 295 -9.88 12.90 -25.38
CA ALA A 295 -10.12 14.21 -24.79
C ALA A 295 -8.85 15.08 -24.92
N VAL A 296 -8.96 16.23 -25.62
CA VAL A 296 -7.87 17.18 -25.84
C VAL A 296 -8.20 18.50 -25.15
N GLN A 297 -7.70 18.68 -23.93
CA GLN A 297 -8.16 19.74 -23.03
C GLN A 297 -7.12 20.87 -22.86
N GLY A 298 -7.61 22.11 -22.73
CA GLY A 298 -6.75 23.27 -22.43
C GLY A 298 -5.99 23.88 -23.61
N TYR A 299 -6.15 23.35 -24.83
CA TYR A 299 -5.53 23.89 -26.05
C TYR A 299 -6.38 24.95 -26.77
N GLY A 300 -7.62 25.19 -26.32
CA GLY A 300 -8.53 26.15 -26.97
C GLY A 300 -8.96 25.76 -28.38
N LEU A 301 -8.99 24.45 -28.67
CA LEU A 301 -9.39 23.90 -29.96
C LEU A 301 -10.82 23.35 -29.90
N THR A 302 -11.53 23.38 -31.01
CA THR A 302 -12.77 22.61 -31.20
C THR A 302 -12.44 21.19 -31.67
N ALA A 303 -13.36 20.24 -31.51
CA ALA A 303 -13.17 18.87 -31.98
C ALA A 303 -12.90 18.79 -33.50
N ALA A 304 -13.52 19.68 -34.29
CA ALA A 304 -13.26 19.79 -35.73
C ALA A 304 -11.83 20.29 -36.04
N GLN A 305 -11.29 21.20 -35.23
CA GLN A 305 -9.91 21.68 -35.36
C GLN A 305 -8.89 20.63 -34.91
N VAL A 306 -9.23 19.80 -33.92
CA VAL A 306 -8.38 18.66 -33.53
C VAL A 306 -8.36 17.63 -34.67
N ALA A 307 -9.53 17.25 -35.19
CA ALA A 307 -9.63 16.27 -36.28
C ALA A 307 -8.89 16.72 -37.55
N SER A 308 -8.92 18.02 -37.89
CA SER A 308 -8.19 18.54 -39.07
C SER A 308 -6.67 18.55 -38.92
N LYS A 309 -6.15 18.39 -37.69
CA LYS A 309 -4.71 18.25 -37.41
C LYS A 309 -4.23 16.80 -37.46
N VAL A 310 -5.13 15.83 -37.57
CA VAL A 310 -4.76 14.41 -37.65
C VAL A 310 -4.16 14.11 -39.02
N THR A 311 -3.01 13.44 -39.02
CA THR A 311 -2.36 12.90 -40.23
C THR A 311 -2.35 11.39 -40.17
N VAL A 312 -2.32 10.72 -41.32
CA VAL A 312 -2.18 9.24 -41.37
C VAL A 312 -0.76 8.90 -41.81
N THR A 313 -0.02 8.18 -40.97
CA THR A 313 1.35 7.73 -41.24
C THR A 313 1.49 6.25 -40.91
N GLY A 314 1.86 5.43 -41.90
CA GLY A 314 2.11 4.00 -41.70
C GLY A 314 0.92 3.21 -41.17
N GLY A 315 -0.31 3.59 -41.54
CA GLY A 315 -1.54 2.94 -41.07
C GLY A 315 -2.03 3.42 -39.69
N ASN A 316 -1.43 4.47 -39.13
CA ASN A 316 -1.81 5.06 -37.84
C ASN A 316 -2.25 6.51 -38.00
N SER A 317 -3.20 6.95 -37.20
CA SER A 317 -3.56 8.35 -37.04
C SER A 317 -2.59 9.01 -36.05
N VAL A 318 -2.03 10.16 -36.43
CA VAL A 318 -1.06 10.91 -35.64
C VAL A 318 -1.55 12.34 -35.49
N LEU A 319 -1.80 12.75 -34.24
CA LEU A 319 -2.14 14.11 -33.85
C LEU A 319 -0.93 14.78 -33.21
N SER A 320 -0.60 16.00 -33.62
CA SER A 320 0.47 16.81 -33.02
C SER A 320 -0.10 18.12 -32.47
N LEU A 321 0.19 18.41 -31.21
CA LEU A 321 -0.30 19.58 -30.48
C LEU A 321 0.80 20.65 -30.36
N SER A 322 0.42 21.87 -29.98
CA SER A 322 1.29 23.05 -29.99
C SER A 322 2.44 22.99 -28.97
N ASP A 323 2.31 22.19 -27.93
CA ASP A 323 3.32 21.99 -26.89
C ASP A 323 4.30 20.84 -27.20
N GLY A 324 4.19 20.26 -28.40
CA GLY A 324 5.02 19.12 -28.83
C GLY A 324 4.47 17.76 -28.44
N THR A 325 3.31 17.68 -27.79
CA THR A 325 2.60 16.40 -27.57
C THR A 325 2.27 15.76 -28.91
N GLN A 326 2.63 14.49 -29.07
CA GLN A 326 2.26 13.68 -30.21
C GLN A 326 1.45 12.47 -29.73
N ILE A 327 0.28 12.26 -30.32
CA ILE A 327 -0.62 11.15 -29.99
C ILE A 327 -0.74 10.28 -31.23
N THR A 328 -0.26 9.05 -31.14
CA THR A 328 -0.39 8.03 -32.18
C THR A 328 -1.50 7.07 -31.80
N VAL A 329 -2.49 6.93 -32.66
CA VAL A 329 -3.58 5.96 -32.52
C VAL A 329 -3.29 4.80 -33.46
N ALA A 330 -2.88 3.67 -32.88
CA ALA A 330 -2.38 2.54 -33.64
C ALA A 330 -3.50 1.85 -34.43
N GLY A 331 -3.26 1.58 -35.72
CA GLY A 331 -4.19 0.82 -36.57
C GLY A 331 -5.50 1.52 -36.95
N VAL A 332 -5.67 2.79 -36.57
CA VAL A 332 -6.84 3.60 -36.91
C VAL A 332 -6.44 4.70 -37.88
N THR A 333 -7.21 4.91 -38.96
CA THR A 333 -6.87 5.88 -40.02
C THR A 333 -7.98 6.87 -40.35
N ASN A 334 -9.14 6.77 -39.72
CA ASN A 334 -10.38 7.47 -40.09
C ASN A 334 -11.00 8.25 -38.92
N LEU A 335 -10.17 8.83 -38.05
CA LEU A 335 -10.66 9.67 -36.95
C LEU A 335 -11.40 10.90 -37.48
N THR A 336 -12.55 11.20 -36.87
CA THR A 336 -13.38 12.37 -37.18
C THR A 336 -13.59 13.21 -35.92
N ALA A 337 -14.26 14.36 -36.07
CA ALA A 337 -14.57 15.23 -34.92
C ALA A 337 -15.35 14.51 -33.81
N SER A 338 -16.15 13.48 -34.11
CA SER A 338 -16.91 12.75 -33.08
C SER A 338 -16.03 11.87 -32.18
N ASN A 339 -14.77 11.62 -32.56
CA ASN A 339 -13.81 10.86 -31.75
C ASN A 339 -13.11 11.74 -30.71
N PHE A 340 -13.34 13.06 -30.72
CA PHE A 340 -12.65 14.00 -29.86
C PHE A 340 -13.61 14.72 -28.92
N ALA A 341 -13.23 14.79 -27.64
CA ALA A 341 -13.81 15.70 -26.66
C ALA A 341 -12.82 16.85 -26.40
N VAL A 342 -13.28 18.09 -26.25
CA VAL A 342 -12.43 19.29 -26.12
C VAL A 342 -12.95 20.26 -25.08
#